data_AF-A0A3A4NXV7-F1
#
_entry.id   AF-A0A3A4NXV7-F1
#
_cell.length_a   1.000
_cell.length_b   1.000
_cell.length_c   1.000
_cell.angle_alpha   90.00
_cell.angle_beta   90.00
_cell.angle_gamma   90.00
#
_symmetry.space_group_name_H-M   'P 1'
#
loop_
_entity.id
_entity.type
_entity.pdbx_description
1 polymer ?
#
loop_
_entity_poly.entity_id
_entity_poly.type
_entity_poly.pdbx_seq_one_letter_code
_entity_poly.pdbx_strand_id
1 'polypeptide(L)'
;MDARYKGEGVLTGCRKYEEILAKYLDGEALLQDREELEQHLAVCPDCERLYRALSDVDRALREHPGKQVDLPPYLHARIVANLPEKQEFPHWASWGRRAAAFGVAVAGVIALSIVLRQGDGSRVDR
;
A
#
# COMPACT_ATOMS: atom_id res chain seq x y z
N MET A 1 -12.78 11.71 31.26
CA MET A 1 -12.41 12.79 30.31
C MET A 1 -13.26 12.53 29.08
N ASP A 2 -14.54 12.88 29.18
CA ASP A 2 -15.59 12.38 28.29
C ASP A 2 -16.27 13.56 27.62
N ALA A 3 -15.56 14.19 26.70
CA ALA A 3 -16.17 15.12 25.75
C ALA A 3 -16.39 14.35 24.44
N ARG A 4 -17.50 13.61 24.38
CA ARG A 4 -18.02 13.07 23.12
C ARG A 4 -18.33 14.25 22.21
N TYR A 5 -17.43 14.58 21.28
CA TYR A 5 -17.65 15.55 20.22
C TYR A 5 -18.75 15.00 19.30
N LYS A 6 -19.99 15.35 19.59
CA LYS A 6 -21.15 15.03 18.75
C LYS A 6 -21.22 16.10 17.67
N GLY A 7 -20.33 15.99 16.67
CA GLY A 7 -20.34 16.85 15.51
C GLY A 7 -21.61 16.61 14.70
N GLU A 8 -22.52 17.58 14.71
CA GLU A 8 -23.56 17.67 13.70
C GLU A 8 -22.85 18.06 12.40
N GLY A 9 -22.64 17.08 11.51
CA GLY A 9 -21.89 17.28 10.26
C GLY A 9 -22.40 18.48 9.46
N VAL A 10 -21.46 19.24 8.90
CA VAL A 10 -21.72 20.51 8.19
C VAL A 10 -22.48 20.25 6.88
N LEU A 11 -22.36 19.07 6.30
CA LEU A 11 -23.02 18.69 5.06
C LEU A 11 -24.32 17.93 5.29
N THR A 12 -25.43 18.53 4.88
CA THR A 12 -26.74 17.87 4.91
C THR A 12 -26.84 16.91 3.72
N GLY A 13 -26.71 15.60 3.98
CA GLY A 13 -26.84 14.53 2.96
C GLY A 13 -25.53 13.91 2.47
N CYS A 14 -24.37 14.52 2.76
CA CYS A 14 -23.06 14.00 2.36
C CYS A 14 -22.13 13.66 3.54
N ARG A 15 -22.71 13.38 4.72
CA ARG A 15 -21.97 13.16 5.97
C ARG A 15 -20.87 12.09 5.88
N LYS A 16 -21.10 11.02 5.12
CA LYS A 16 -20.07 9.98 4.87
C LYS A 16 -18.79 10.59 4.29
N TYR A 17 -18.93 11.48 3.31
CA TYR A 17 -17.80 12.09 2.62
C TYR A 17 -17.11 13.15 3.47
N GLU A 18 -17.82 13.78 4.41
CA GLU A 18 -17.21 14.67 5.41
C GLU A 18 -16.21 13.93 6.31
N GLU A 19 -16.56 12.73 6.79
CA GLU A 19 -15.66 11.90 7.59
C GLU A 19 -14.44 11.41 6.78
N ILE A 20 -14.66 11.00 5.53
CA ILE A 20 -13.58 10.58 4.65
C ILE A 20 -12.65 11.77 4.33
N LEU A 21 -13.22 12.96 4.10
CA LEU A 21 -12.47 14.18 3.81
C LEU A 21 -11.54 14.58 4.96
N ALA A 22 -12.00 14.48 6.21
CA ALA A 22 -11.16 14.75 7.38
C ALA A 22 -9.96 13.80 7.42
N LYS A 23 -10.20 12.49 7.30
CA LYS A 23 -9.13 11.47 7.22
C LYS A 23 -8.20 11.69 6.02
N TYR A 24 -8.73 12.17 4.90
CA TYR A 24 -7.95 12.42 3.70
C TYR A 24 -6.92 13.54 3.93
N LEU A 25 -7.33 14.64 4.55
CA LEU A 25 -6.46 15.79 4.84
C LEU A 25 -5.38 15.44 5.88
N ASP A 26 -5.71 14.60 6.86
CA ASP A 26 -4.76 14.10 7.86
C ASP A 26 -3.81 13.01 7.31
N GLY A 27 -4.06 12.51 6.09
CA GLY A 27 -3.27 11.44 5.47
C GLY A 27 -3.60 10.03 5.96
N GLU A 28 -4.71 9.86 6.67
CA GLU A 28 -5.17 8.60 7.28
C GLU A 28 -6.22 7.85 6.43
N ALA A 29 -6.67 8.43 5.32
CA ALA A 29 -7.63 7.79 4.43
C ALA A 29 -7.04 6.56 3.72
N LEU A 30 -7.80 5.45 3.73
CA LEU A 30 -7.47 4.23 3.00
C LEU A 30 -7.58 4.46 1.48
N LEU A 31 -6.85 3.69 0.69
CA LEU A 31 -6.88 3.79 -0.79
C LEU A 31 -8.29 3.80 -1.38
N GLN A 32 -9.16 2.91 -0.89
CA GLN A 32 -10.55 2.83 -1.36
C GLN A 32 -11.35 4.08 -1.00
N ASP A 33 -11.19 4.60 0.21
CA ASP A 33 -11.86 5.82 0.66
C ASP A 33 -11.39 7.04 -0.14
N ARG A 34 -10.10 7.08 -0.51
CA ARG A 34 -9.54 8.14 -1.37
C ARG A 34 -10.18 8.15 -2.74
N GLU A 35 -10.21 7.00 -3.41
CA GLU A 35 -10.84 6.87 -4.73
C GLU A 35 -12.33 7.23 -4.68
N GLU A 36 -13.05 6.77 -3.65
CA GLU A 36 -14.47 7.08 -3.49
C GLU A 36 -14.70 8.58 -3.27
N LEU A 37 -13.88 9.22 -2.44
CA LEU A 37 -13.94 10.67 -2.21
C LEU A 37 -13.66 11.46 -3.48
N GLU A 38 -12.61 11.11 -4.23
CA GLU A 38 -12.24 11.80 -5.48
C GLU A 38 -13.37 11.73 -6.52
N GLN A 39 -14.03 10.57 -6.65
CA GLN A 39 -15.22 10.43 -7.49
C GLN A 39 -16.38 11.32 -7.01
N HIS A 40 -16.60 11.40 -5.70
CA HIS A 40 -17.66 12.22 -5.15
C HIS A 40 -17.39 13.73 -5.31
N LEU A 41 -16.15 14.18 -5.12
CA LEU A 41 -15.75 15.58 -5.32
C LEU A 41 -15.96 16.03 -6.77
N ALA A 42 -15.86 15.13 -7.75
CA ALA A 42 -16.11 15.44 -9.15
C ALA A 42 -17.60 15.70 -9.46
N VAL A 43 -18.53 15.25 -8.62
CA VAL A 43 -19.98 15.34 -8.86
C VAL A 43 -20.74 16.19 -7.84
N CYS A 44 -20.17 16.42 -6.65
CA CYS A 44 -20.83 17.14 -5.56
C CYS A 44 -20.14 18.49 -5.30
N PRO A 45 -20.75 19.61 -5.74
CA PRO A 45 -20.14 20.93 -5.58
C PRO A 45 -20.07 21.38 -4.11
N ASP A 46 -20.92 20.84 -3.23
CA ASP A 46 -20.91 21.19 -1.80
C ASP A 46 -19.68 20.60 -1.10
N CYS A 47 -19.40 19.33 -1.37
CA CYS A 47 -18.20 18.64 -0.89
C CYS A 47 -16.93 19.24 -1.49
N GLU A 48 -16.96 19.64 -2.77
CA GLU A 48 -15.83 20.30 -3.41
C GLU A 48 -15.50 21.65 -2.74
N ARG A 49 -16.53 22.46 -2.44
CA ARG A 49 -16.33 23.73 -1.73
C ARG A 49 -15.75 23.51 -0.33
N LEU A 50 -16.25 22.50 0.40
CA LEU A 50 -15.72 22.15 1.72
C LEU A 50 -14.24 21.73 1.62
N TYR A 51 -13.91 20.84 0.68
CA TYR A 51 -12.54 20.39 0.45
C TYR A 51 -11.58 21.55 0.18
N ARG A 52 -11.95 22.48 -0.71
CA ARG A 52 -11.12 23.65 -1.04
C ARG A 52 -10.89 24.51 0.20
N ALA A 53 -11.96 24.82 0.95
CA ALA A 53 -11.86 25.64 2.16
C ALA A 53 -10.94 25.01 3.22
N LEU A 54 -11.07 23.70 3.46
CA LEU A 54 -10.22 23.00 4.42
C LEU A 54 -8.77 22.87 3.93
N SER A 55 -8.56 22.59 2.64
CA SER A 55 -7.22 22.48 2.05
C SER A 55 -6.47 23.80 2.06
N ASP A 56 -7.17 24.92 1.87
CA ASP A 56 -6.56 26.24 1.96
C ASP A 56 -6.07 26.55 3.37
N VAL A 57 -6.84 26.16 4.40
CA VAL A 57 -6.43 26.28 5.81
C VAL A 57 -5.22 25.38 6.09
N ASP A 58 -5.27 24.12 5.68
CA ASP A 58 -4.16 23.17 5.85
C ASP A 58 -2.88 23.68 5.17
N ARG A 59 -2.97 24.21 3.94
CA ARG A 59 -1.84 24.84 3.24
C ARG A 59 -1.29 26.03 4.02
N ALA A 60 -2.14 26.93 4.49
CA ALA A 60 -1.71 28.10 5.26
C ALA A 60 -0.97 27.70 6.55
N LEU A 61 -1.41 26.64 7.23
CA LEU A 61 -0.73 26.09 8.40
C LEU A 61 0.64 25.50 8.07
N ARG A 62 0.79 24.85 6.90
CA ARG A 62 2.08 24.31 6.45
C ARG A 62 3.06 25.40 6.01
N GLU A 63 2.57 26.48 5.40
CA GLU A 63 3.38 27.62 4.96
C GLU A 63 3.85 28.50 6.14
N HIS A 64 3.08 28.50 7.22
CA HIS A 64 3.45 29.11 8.48
C HIS A 64 3.66 28.04 9.55
N PRO A 65 4.73 27.23 9.44
CA PRO A 65 5.07 26.34 10.53
C PRO A 65 5.26 27.24 11.74
N GLY A 66 4.46 27.01 12.79
CA GLY A 66 4.58 27.73 14.05
C GLY A 66 6.01 27.68 14.57
N LYS A 67 6.27 28.33 15.72
CA LYS A 67 7.59 28.40 16.35
C LYS A 67 8.40 27.11 16.13
N GLN A 68 9.40 27.16 15.25
CA GLN A 68 10.25 26.00 14.96
C GLN A 68 10.83 25.56 16.29
N VAL A 69 10.45 24.36 16.72
CA VAL A 69 10.97 23.78 17.95
C VAL A 69 12.38 23.32 17.62
N ASP A 70 13.38 23.83 18.34
CA ASP A 70 14.75 23.34 18.21
C ASP A 70 14.77 21.85 18.53
N LEU A 71 15.08 21.04 17.51
CA LEU A 71 15.16 19.59 17.67
C LEU A 71 16.32 19.25 18.62
N PRO A 72 16.10 18.41 19.64
CA PRO A 72 17.20 17.96 20.49
C PRO A 72 18.27 17.25 19.65
N PRO A 73 19.57 17.53 19.85
CA PRO A 73 20.64 17.02 18.98
C PRO A 73 20.75 15.49 18.96
N TYR A 74 20.26 14.81 19.99
CA TYR A 74 20.26 13.34 20.10
C TYR A 74 19.05 12.66 19.43
N LEU A 75 18.02 13.41 19.01
CA LEU A 75 16.78 12.84 18.49
C LEU A 75 17.04 12.05 17.19
N HIS A 76 17.79 12.66 16.26
CA HIS A 76 18.15 12.02 15.00
C HIS A 76 18.92 10.72 15.23
N ALA A 77 19.91 10.73 16.13
CA ALA A 77 20.68 9.55 16.48
C ALA A 77 19.81 8.44 17.08
N ARG A 78 18.85 8.78 17.95
CA ARG A 78 17.91 7.80 18.52
C ARG A 78 16.97 7.20 17.47
N ILE A 79 16.46 7.99 16.52
CA ILE A 79 15.59 7.48 15.45
C ILE A 79 16.34 6.46 14.61
N VAL A 80 17.54 6.81 14.13
CA VAL A 80 18.36 5.93 13.29
C VAL A 80 18.72 4.64 14.02
N ALA A 81 19.08 4.73 15.30
CA ALA A 81 19.43 3.56 16.10
C ALA A 81 18.27 2.58 16.37
N ASN A 82 17.02 3.00 16.17
CA ASN A 82 15.83 2.17 16.42
C ASN A 82 15.08 1.78 15.13
N LEU A 83 15.63 2.08 13.95
CA LEU A 83 15.07 1.57 12.71
C LEU A 83 15.27 0.04 12.64
N PRO A 84 14.24 -0.73 12.23
CA PRO A 84 14.43 -2.15 12.00
C PRO A 84 15.49 -2.35 10.92
N GLU A 85 16.39 -3.31 11.15
CA GLU A 85 17.41 -3.65 10.16
C GLU A 85 16.73 -4.06 8.85
N LYS A 86 17.09 -3.37 7.76
CA LYS A 86 16.56 -3.65 6.43
C LYS A 86 16.94 -5.09 6.09
N GLN A 87 15.96 -5.98 6.10
CA GLN A 87 16.19 -7.39 5.76
C GLN A 87 16.54 -7.49 4.28
N GLU A 88 17.83 -7.51 3.99
CA GLU A 88 18.36 -7.78 2.65
C GLU A 88 18.24 -9.28 2.42
N PHE A 89 17.13 -9.73 1.84
CA PHE A 89 17.03 -11.11 1.39
C PHE A 89 18.07 -11.33 0.28
N PRO A 90 18.98 -12.31 0.43
CA PRO A 90 19.98 -12.57 -0.59
C PRO A 90 19.32 -12.92 -1.92
N HIS A 91 19.61 -12.13 -2.96
CA HIS A 91 19.10 -12.36 -4.31
C HIS A 91 19.46 -13.76 -4.84
N TRP A 92 20.60 -14.33 -4.41
CA TRP A 92 21.02 -15.70 -4.74
C TRP A 92 20.06 -16.76 -4.20
N ALA A 93 19.42 -16.55 -3.04
CA ALA A 93 18.47 -17.49 -2.46
C ALA A 93 17.17 -17.58 -3.28
N SER A 94 16.75 -16.47 -3.90
CA SER A 94 15.59 -16.45 -4.80
C SER A 94 15.91 -17.15 -6.14
N TRP A 95 17.14 -17.00 -6.64
CA TRP A 95 17.59 -17.62 -7.88
C TRP A 95 17.84 -19.12 -7.71
N GLY A 96 18.39 -19.54 -6.57
CA GLY A 96 18.60 -20.96 -6.22
C GLY A 96 17.29 -21.77 -6.18
N ARG A 97 16.21 -21.21 -5.60
CA ARG A 97 14.89 -21.88 -5.61
C ARG A 97 14.31 -22.03 -7.02
N ARG A 98 14.45 -21.00 -7.86
CA ARG A 98 13.98 -21.05 -9.26
C ARG A 98 14.79 -22.06 -10.06
N ALA A 99 16.12 -22.05 -9.93
CA ALA A 99 17.00 -23.01 -10.59
C ALA A 99 16.68 -24.46 -10.20
N ALA A 100 16.43 -24.74 -8.92
CA ALA A 100 16.02 -26.06 -8.44
C ALA A 100 14.68 -26.50 -9.05
N ALA A 101 13.68 -25.61 -9.12
CA ALA A 101 12.38 -25.91 -9.72
C ALA A 101 12.49 -26.21 -11.23
N PHE A 102 13.30 -25.45 -11.97
CA PHE A 102 13.55 -25.73 -13.40
C PHE A 102 14.31 -27.06 -13.60
N GLY A 103 15.29 -27.37 -12.75
CA GLY A 103 16.03 -28.64 -12.80
C GLY A 103 15.13 -29.87 -12.63
N VAL A 104 14.20 -29.83 -11.66
CA VAL A 104 13.25 -30.93 -11.42
C VAL A 104 12.29 -31.11 -12.61
N ALA A 105 11.78 -30.02 -13.20
CA ALA A 105 10.89 -30.10 -14.35
C ALA A 105 11.59 -30.70 -15.59
N VAL A 106 12.82 -30.28 -15.89
CA VAL A 106 13.61 -30.81 -17.01
C VAL A 106 13.91 -32.29 -16.82
N ALA A 107 14.34 -32.71 -15.62
CA ALA A 107 14.60 -34.11 -15.32
C ALA A 107 13.33 -34.97 -15.47
N GLY A 108 12.17 -34.47 -15.03
CA GLY A 108 10.88 -35.13 -15.21
C GLY A 108 10.49 -35.31 -16.68
N VAL A 109 10.64 -34.27 -17.50
CA VAL A 109 10.35 -34.34 -18.94
C VAL A 109 11.30 -35.29 -19.68
N ILE A 110 12.58 -35.31 -19.32
CA ILE A 110 13.57 -36.23 -19.89
C ILE A 110 13.22 -37.67 -19.51
N ALA A 111 12.93 -37.95 -18.24
CA ALA A 111 12.54 -39.28 -17.78
C ALA A 111 11.24 -39.76 -18.47
N LEU A 112 10.23 -38.89 -18.57
CA LEU A 112 8.97 -39.18 -19.26
C LEU A 112 9.21 -39.49 -20.74
N SER A 113 10.06 -38.71 -21.40
CA SER A 113 10.41 -38.88 -22.82
C SER A 113 11.15 -40.20 -23.08
N ILE A 114 12.04 -40.62 -22.17
CA ILE A 114 12.73 -41.92 -22.24
C ILE A 114 11.74 -43.07 -22.07
N VAL A 115 10.80 -42.97 -21.12
CA VAL A 115 9.77 -44.00 -20.88
C VAL A 115 8.84 -44.15 -22.09
N LEU A 116 8.38 -43.03 -22.67
CA LEU A 116 7.53 -43.06 -23.86
C LEU A 116 8.25 -43.69 -25.06
N ARG A 117 9.55 -43.40 -25.24
CA ARG A 117 10.37 -44.05 -26.30
C ARG A 117 10.56 -45.54 -26.11
N GLN A 118 10.67 -46.04 -24.88
CA GLN A 118 10.78 -47.48 -24.61
C GLN A 118 9.42 -48.20 -24.75
N GLY A 119 8.32 -47.50 -24.50
CA GLY A 119 6.96 -48.04 -24.68
C GLY A 119 6.58 -48.33 -26.13
N ASP A 120 7.10 -47.55 -27.09
CA ASP A 120 6.81 -47.73 -28.53
C ASP A 120 7.57 -48.90 -29.17
N GLY A 121 8.66 -49.38 -28.57
CA GLY A 121 9.46 -50.48 -29.12
C GLY A 121 8.89 -51.89 -28.93
N SER A 122 7.80 -52.06 -28.16
CA SER A 122 7.24 -53.37 -27.79
C SER A 122 5.93 -53.73 -28.50
N ARG A 123 5.49 -52.94 -29.51
CA ARG A 123 4.24 -53.19 -30.26
C ARG A 123 4.39 -53.59 -31.73
N VAL A 124 5.62 -53.84 -32.21
CA VAL A 124 5.87 -54.37 -33.56
C VAL A 124 6.62 -55.70 -33.46
N ASP A 125 5.94 -56.72 -32.96
CA ASP A 125 6.19 -58.12 -33.35
C ASP A 125 4.96 -58.98 -33.01
N ARG A 126 3.97 -58.97 -33.91
CA ARG A 126 2.96 -60.01 -34.06
C ARG A 126 2.47 -60.04 -35.50
#